data_AF-R1DSX5-F1
#
_entry.id   AF-R1DSX5-F1
#
_cell.length_a   1.000
_cell.length_b   1.000
_cell.length_c   1.000
_cell.angle_alpha   90.00
_cell.angle_beta   90.00
_cell.angle_gamma   90.00
#
_symmetry.space_group_name_H-M   'P 1'
#
loop_
_entity.id
_entity.type
_entity.pdbx_description
1 polymer ?
#
loop_
_entity_poly.entity_id
_entity_poly.type
_entity_poly.pdbx_seq_one_letter_code
_entity_poly.pdbx_strand_id
1 'polypeptide(L)'
;TPEAVLQLLQQRGVALAGSHALVIGRSRIVGSPLAAALLAADATVSVAHSRTKGLASLCRSADVIVSCAGYPGLVRGAWVKDGAAVVSVG
;
A
#
# COMPACT_ATOMS: atom_id res chain seq x y z
N THR A 1 1.24 7.47 -10.19
CA THR A 1 1.81 6.31 -10.92
C THR A 1 2.62 5.46 -9.95
N PRO A 2 2.96 4.20 -10.28
CA PRO A 2 3.76 3.32 -9.40
C PRO A 2 5.11 3.92 -8.98
N GLU A 3 5.85 4.49 -9.94
CA GLU A 3 7.19 5.06 -9.71
C GLU A 3 7.16 6.26 -8.74
N ALA A 4 6.18 7.15 -8.90
CA ALA A 4 6.03 8.31 -8.03
C ALA A 4 5.75 7.91 -6.58
N VAL A 5 5.01 6.83 -6.36
CA VAL A 5 4.76 6.28 -5.01
C VAL A 5 6.06 5.77 -4.39
N LEU A 6 6.85 5.00 -5.15
CA LEU A 6 8.13 4.47 -4.67
C LEU A 6 9.12 5.59 -4.35
N GLN A 7 9.25 6.57 -5.24
CA GLN A 7 10.11 7.74 -5.01
C GLN A 7 9.69 8.50 -3.77
N LEU A 8 8.39 8.71 -3.56
CA LEU A 8 7.90 9.38 -2.36
C LEU A 8 8.25 8.59 -1.09
N LEU A 9 8.05 7.27 -1.08
CA LEU A 9 8.40 6.41 0.06
C LEU A 9 9.90 6.48 0.36
N GLN A 10 10.75 6.39 -0.66
CA GLN A 10 12.20 6.50 -0.53
C GLN A 10 12.64 7.87 -0.01
N GLN A 11 12.11 8.97 -0.56
CA GLN A 11 12.42 10.34 -0.11
C GLN A 11 12.01 10.59 1.34
N ARG A 12 10.99 9.89 1.82
CA ARG A 12 10.54 9.95 3.22
C ARG A 12 11.29 8.98 4.14
N GLY A 13 12.27 8.25 3.62
CA GLY A 13 13.08 7.30 4.40
C GLY A 13 12.31 6.06 4.84
N VAL A 14 11.23 5.69 4.14
CA VAL A 14 10.48 4.47 4.45
C VAL A 14 11.29 3.26 4.01
N ALA A 15 11.66 2.40 4.96
CA ALA A 15 12.34 1.15 4.68
C ALA A 15 11.37 0.16 4.02
N LEU A 16 11.63 -0.21 2.76
CA LEU A 16 10.79 -1.15 2.01
C LEU A 16 11.24 -2.60 2.20
N ALA A 17 12.55 -2.85 2.20
CA ALA A 17 13.11 -4.19 2.37
C ALA A 17 12.68 -4.79 3.71
N GLY A 18 12.06 -5.97 3.67
CA GLY A 18 11.55 -6.67 4.85
C GLY A 18 10.24 -6.11 5.43
N SER A 19 9.73 -5.00 4.90
CA SER A 19 8.44 -4.43 5.32
C SER A 19 7.25 -5.20 4.76
N HIS A 20 6.11 -5.15 5.43
CA HIS A 20 4.84 -5.61 4.87
C HIS A 20 4.10 -4.44 4.20
N ALA A 21 4.01 -4.48 2.87
CA ALA A 21 3.30 -3.50 2.07
C ALA A 21 1.93 -4.03 1.60
N LEU A 22 0.87 -3.29 1.92
CA LEU A 22 -0.49 -3.54 1.46
C LEU A 22 -0.86 -2.57 0.33
N VAL A 23 -1.16 -3.11 -0.85
CA VAL A 23 -1.71 -2.35 -1.97
C VAL A 23 -3.22 -2.59 -2.05
N ILE A 24 -4.03 -1.55 -1.93
CA ILE A 24 -5.50 -1.62 -2.02
C ILE A 24 -5.93 -1.07 -3.38
N GLY A 25 -6.19 -1.99 -4.31
CA GLY A 25 -6.44 -1.69 -5.72
C GLY A 25 -5.52 -2.52 -6.62
N ARG A 26 -6.07 -3.03 -7.72
CA ARG A 26 -5.37 -3.91 -8.68
C ARG A 26 -5.56 -3.50 -10.13
N SER A 27 -5.65 -2.18 -10.36
CA SER A 27 -5.75 -1.64 -11.72
C SER A 27 -4.47 -1.96 -12.50
N ARG A 28 -4.58 -2.07 -13.83
CA ARG A 28 -3.43 -2.30 -14.70
C ARG A 28 -2.48 -1.11 -14.77
N ILE A 29 -2.96 0.08 -14.43
CA ILE A 29 -2.21 1.34 -14.53
C ILE A 29 -1.40 1.63 -13.26
N VAL A 30 -1.93 1.30 -12.08
CA VAL A 30 -1.30 1.64 -10.80
C VAL A 30 -1.16 0.43 -9.89
N GLY A 31 -2.27 -0.21 -9.50
CA GLY A 31 -2.27 -1.19 -8.41
C GLY A 31 -1.35 -2.40 -8.67
N SER A 32 -1.56 -3.10 -9.79
CA SER A 32 -0.74 -4.27 -10.14
C SER A 32 0.74 -3.94 -10.39
N PRO A 33 1.11 -2.91 -11.19
CA PRO A 33 2.52 -2.57 -11.37
C PRO A 33 3.18 -2.06 -10.08
N LEU A 34 2.46 -1.35 -9.21
CA LEU A 34 2.98 -0.94 -7.90
C LEU A 34 3.28 -2.14 -7.00
N ALA A 35 2.39 -3.13 -6.95
CA ALA A 35 2.63 -4.35 -6.18
C ALA A 35 3.90 -5.08 -6.65
N ALA A 36 4.09 -5.20 -7.97
CA ALA A 36 5.30 -5.80 -8.54
C ALA A 36 6.58 -4.99 -8.20
N ALA A 37 6.49 -3.67 -8.23
CA ALA A 37 7.64 -2.81 -7.96
C ALA A 37 8.01 -2.75 -6.46
N LEU A 38 7.02 -2.85 -5.55
CA LEU A 38 7.26 -3.03 -4.11
C LEU A 38 7.90 -4.39 -3.82
N LEU A 39 7.46 -5.45 -4.51
CA LEU A 39 8.06 -6.77 -4.39
C LEU A 39 9.52 -6.77 -4.88
N ALA A 40 9.81 -6.06 -5.98
CA ALA A 40 11.16 -5.87 -6.48
C ALA A 40 12.05 -5.01 -5.54
N ALA A 41 11.45 -4.29 -4.60
CA ALA A 41 12.13 -3.53 -3.55
C ALA A 41 12.21 -4.33 -2.21
N ASP A 42 12.12 -5.65 -2.29
CA ASP A 42 12.24 -6.60 -1.16
C ASP A 42 11.15 -6.48 -0.08
N ALA A 43 9.99 -5.90 -0.41
CA ALA A 43 8.84 -5.89 0.48
C ALA A 43 8.04 -7.19 0.40
N THR A 44 7.43 -7.60 1.51
CA THR A 44 6.34 -8.60 1.51
C THR A 44 5.07 -7.91 1.06
N VAL A 45 4.47 -8.32 -0.06
CA VAL A 45 3.35 -7.59 -0.67
C VAL A 45 2.02 -8.34 -0.54
N SER A 46 1.02 -7.69 0.05
CA SER A 46 -0.39 -8.09 -0.01
C SER A 46 -1.17 -7.20 -0.97
N VAL A 47 -2.03 -7.80 -1.81
CA VAL A 47 -2.91 -7.04 -2.72
C VAL A 47 -4.37 -7.24 -2.31
N ALA A 48 -5.04 -6.16 -1.95
CA ALA A 48 -6.45 -6.12 -1.63
C ALA A 48 -7.29 -5.45 -2.73
N HIS A 49 -8.58 -5.77 -2.76
CA HIS A 49 -9.55 -5.24 -3.71
C HIS A 49 -10.97 -5.28 -3.11
N SER A 50 -11.97 -4.86 -3.89
CA SER A 50 -13.38 -4.76 -3.46
C SER A 50 -14.03 -6.06 -2.96
N ARG A 51 -13.39 -7.22 -3.14
CA ARG A 51 -13.88 -8.53 -2.65
C ARG A 51 -13.02 -9.10 -1.52
N THR A 52 -12.01 -8.36 -1.07
CA THR A 52 -11.13 -8.77 0.03
C THR A 52 -11.91 -8.73 1.34
N LYS A 53 -11.94 -9.85 2.05
CA LYS A 53 -12.49 -9.93 3.40
C LYS A 53 -11.44 -9.48 4.41
N GLY A 54 -11.87 -8.87 5.51
CA GLY A 54 -10.96 -8.50 6.60
C GLY A 54 -9.98 -7.37 6.27
N LEU A 55 -10.34 -6.45 5.36
CA LEU A 55 -9.47 -5.35 4.93
C LEU A 55 -8.87 -4.55 6.10
N ALA A 56 -9.67 -4.27 7.13
CA ALA A 56 -9.22 -3.58 8.34
C ALA A 56 -8.08 -4.32 9.06
N SER A 57 -8.10 -5.65 9.06
CA SER A 57 -7.04 -6.47 9.68
C SER A 57 -5.75 -6.43 8.87
N LEU A 58 -5.86 -6.43 7.53
CA LEU A 58 -4.71 -6.31 6.65
C LEU A 58 -4.05 -4.93 6.78
N CYS A 59 -4.85 -3.87 6.90
CA CYS A 59 -4.31 -2.53 7.16
C CYS A 59 -3.53 -2.48 8.47
N ARG A 60 -4.04 -3.12 9.55
CA ARG A 60 -3.38 -3.13 10.86
C ARG A 60 -2.08 -3.92 10.89
N SER A 61 -1.86 -4.85 9.95
CA SER A 61 -0.62 -5.61 9.85
C SER A 61 0.40 -5.00 8.90
N ALA A 62 0.04 -3.96 8.14
CA ALA A 62 0.90 -3.35 7.13
C ALA A 62 1.77 -2.23 7.71
N ASP A 63 3.04 -2.23 7.34
CA ASP A 63 3.99 -1.14 7.59
C ASP A 63 3.85 -0.04 6.53
N VAL A 64 3.42 -0.42 5.32
CA VAL A 64 3.14 0.50 4.22
C VAL A 64 1.76 0.20 3.65
N ILE A 65 0.88 1.18 3.61
CA ILE A 65 -0.45 1.06 2.99
C ILE A 65 -0.51 2.00 1.79
N VAL A 66 -0.75 1.46 0.59
CA VAL A 66 -1.03 2.26 -0.60
C VAL A 66 -2.45 2.02 -1.07
N SER A 67 -3.30 3.04 -0.98
CA SER A 67 -4.65 3.00 -1.52
C SER A 67 -4.68 3.59 -2.92
N CYS A 68 -5.12 2.82 -3.91
CA CYS A 68 -5.27 3.23 -5.30
C CYS A 68 -6.63 2.78 -5.88
N ALA A 69 -7.65 2.82 -5.01
CA ALA A 69 -9.00 2.32 -5.28
C ALA A 69 -10.01 3.41 -5.70
N GLY A 70 -9.60 4.70 -5.73
CA GLY A 70 -10.48 5.81 -6.09
C GLY A 70 -11.69 5.98 -5.17
N TYR A 71 -11.58 5.53 -3.91
CA TYR A 71 -12.66 5.62 -2.93
C TYR A 71 -12.22 6.46 -1.71
N PRO A 72 -12.67 7.73 -1.62
CA PRO A 72 -12.31 8.61 -0.52
C PRO A 72 -12.67 7.99 0.84
N GLY A 73 -11.76 8.10 1.80
CA GLY A 73 -11.98 7.60 3.17
C GLY A 73 -12.01 6.07 3.30
N LEU A 74 -11.56 5.31 2.30
CA LEU A 74 -11.52 3.84 2.37
C LEU A 74 -10.66 3.34 3.54
N VAL A 75 -9.47 3.91 3.71
CA VAL A 75 -8.56 3.60 4.81
C VAL A 75 -8.88 4.54 5.97
N ARG A 76 -9.25 3.96 7.13
CA ARG A 76 -9.58 4.70 8.35
C ARG A 76 -8.37 4.75 9.27
N GLY A 77 -8.19 5.85 10.01
CA GLY A 77 -7.07 6.01 10.95
C GLY A 77 -6.95 4.86 11.96
N ALA A 78 -8.07 4.37 12.49
CA ALA A 78 -8.09 3.23 13.42
C ALA A 78 -7.65 1.88 12.83
N TRP A 79 -7.40 1.81 11.51
CA TRP A 79 -6.89 0.63 10.83
C TRP A 79 -5.40 0.72 10.53
N VAL A 80 -4.79 1.89 10.77
CA VAL A 80 -3.38 2.15 10.47
C VAL A 80 -2.56 1.75 11.68
N LYS A 81 -1.54 0.92 11.47
CA LYS A 81 -0.55 0.59 12.49
C LYS A 81 0.26 1.83 12.86
N ASP A 82 0.61 1.99 14.14
CA ASP A 82 1.48 3.09 14.57
C ASP A 82 2.82 3.04 13.83
N GLY A 83 3.24 4.19 13.29
CA GLY A 83 4.45 4.31 12.49
C GLY A 83 4.33 3.81 11.04
N ALA A 84 3.17 3.30 10.61
CA ALA A 84 2.98 2.89 9.22
C ALA A 84 2.94 4.09 8.26
N ALA A 85 3.54 3.92 7.09
CA ALA A 85 3.43 4.87 5.99
C ALA A 85 2.12 4.65 5.24
N VAL A 86 1.37 5.73 5.00
CA VAL A 86 0.11 5.67 4.24
C VAL A 86 0.18 6.60 3.03
N VAL A 87 -0.03 6.04 1.85
CA VAL A 87 -0.07 6.77 0.59
C VAL A 87 -1.44 6.59 -0.05
N SER A 88 -2.11 7.71 -0.35
CA SER A 88 -3.36 7.70 -1.12
C SER A 88 -3.09 8.17 -2.53
N VAL A 89 -3.39 7.31 -3.49
CA VAL A 89 -3.41 7.60 -4.93
C VAL A 89 -4.87 7.68 -5.32
N GLY A 90 -5.37 8.91 -5.50
CA GLY A 90 -6.75 9.19 -5.92
C GLY A 90 -7.09 8.53 -7.25
#